data_AF-A0A2V7M7U9-F1
#
_entry.id   AF-A0A2V7M7U9-F1
#
_cell.length_a   1.000
_cell.length_b   1.000
_cell.length_c   1.000
_cell.angle_alpha   90.00
_cell.angle_beta   90.00
_cell.angle_gamma   90.00
#
_symmetry.space_group_name_H-M   'P 1'
#
loop_
_entity.id
_entity.type
_entity.pdbx_description
1 polymer ?
#
loop_
_entity_poly.entity_id
_entity_poly.type
_entity_poly.pdbx_seq_one_letter_code
_entity_poly.pdbx_strand_id
1 'polypeptide(L)'
;MREREGKALAAELSTRLEALEAAAQVIEEQAPARLKAEHARLKQAVAELTAQASVDEQRLALEIALLADRVDITEELVRFRSHVAAARAALGSDQTVGKQLGFLAQEMLREVNTMGSKANDARITQTVIAMKGDLEKFREQLENLE
;
A
#
# COMPACT_ATOMS: atom_id res chain seq x y z
N MET A 1 34.49 6.34 11.81
CA MET A 1 33.45 5.56 12.52
C MET A 1 32.07 5.97 12.00
N ARG A 2 31.67 7.24 12.19
CA ARG A 2 30.42 7.83 11.66
C ARG A 2 30.11 7.57 10.17
N GLU A 3 31.07 7.74 9.27
CA GLU A 3 30.84 7.47 7.83
C GLU A 3 30.61 5.99 7.51
N ARG A 4 31.20 5.09 8.30
CA ARG A 4 31.10 3.64 8.08
C ARG A 4 29.79 3.09 8.64
N GLU A 5 29.33 3.65 9.76
CA GLU A 5 28.00 3.41 10.35
C GLU A 5 26.89 3.96 9.44
N GLY A 6 27.06 5.19 8.91
CA GLY A 6 26.11 5.78 7.96
C GLY A 6 25.96 4.96 6.67
N LYS A 7 27.07 4.43 6.13
CA LYS A 7 27.03 3.55 4.95
C LYS A 7 26.34 2.20 5.22
N ALA A 8 26.63 1.58 6.36
CA ALA A 8 26.00 0.31 6.74
C ALA A 8 24.49 0.47 6.91
N LEU A 9 24.08 1.55 7.58
CA LEU A 9 22.68 1.89 7.73
C LEU A 9 22.00 2.21 6.40
N ALA A 10 22.61 3.03 5.53
CA ALA A 10 22.01 3.37 4.25
C ALA A 10 21.76 2.12 3.40
N ALA A 11 22.66 1.14 3.45
CA ALA A 11 22.48 -0.16 2.82
C ALA A 11 21.31 -0.95 3.43
N GLU A 12 21.18 -0.94 4.76
CA GLU A 12 20.09 -1.61 5.46
C GLU A 12 18.73 -0.97 5.15
N LEU A 13 18.62 0.35 5.23
CA LEU A 13 17.42 1.10 4.86
C LEU A 13 17.05 0.88 3.39
N SER A 14 18.04 0.83 2.49
CA SER A 14 17.81 0.51 1.07
C SER A 14 17.24 -0.89 0.88
N THR A 15 17.77 -1.88 1.61
CA THR A 15 17.27 -3.27 1.60
C THR A 15 15.81 -3.34 2.07
N ARG A 16 15.43 -2.53 3.07
CA ARG A 16 14.04 -2.44 3.53
C ARG A 16 13.13 -1.83 2.47
N LEU A 17 13.58 -0.77 1.79
CA LEU A 17 12.82 -0.16 0.69
C LEU A 17 12.61 -1.15 -0.46
N GLU A 18 13.59 -2.02 -0.76
CA GLU A 18 13.43 -3.10 -1.73
C GLU A 18 12.37 -4.12 -1.32
N ALA A 19 12.38 -4.55 -0.05
CA ALA A 19 11.37 -5.48 0.47
C ALA A 19 9.95 -4.88 0.38
N LEU A 20 9.81 -3.59 0.73
CA LEU A 20 8.57 -2.84 0.65
C LEU A 20 8.04 -2.70 -0.80
N GLU A 21 8.95 -2.43 -1.75
CA GLU A 21 8.61 -2.31 -3.17
C GLU A 21 8.17 -3.67 -3.77
N ALA A 22 8.88 -4.75 -3.42
CA ALA A 22 8.51 -6.11 -3.80
C ALA A 22 7.13 -6.50 -3.22
N ALA A 23 6.86 -6.15 -1.96
CA ALA A 23 5.56 -6.39 -1.34
C ALA A 23 4.43 -5.60 -2.05
N ALA A 24 4.67 -4.35 -2.44
CA ALA A 24 3.71 -3.57 -3.22
C ALA A 24 3.44 -4.19 -4.60
N GLN A 25 4.46 -4.75 -5.26
CA GLN A 25 4.28 -5.49 -6.51
C GLN A 25 3.41 -6.73 -6.32
N VAL A 26 3.61 -7.51 -5.24
CA VAL A 26 2.76 -8.66 -4.91
C VAL A 26 1.29 -8.24 -4.75
N ILE A 27 1.03 -7.10 -4.10
CA ILE A 27 -0.34 -6.57 -3.96
C ILE A 27 -0.93 -6.22 -5.33
N GLU A 28 -0.16 -5.55 -6.19
CA GLU A 28 -0.60 -5.17 -7.54
C GLU A 28 -0.94 -6.40 -8.40
N GLU A 29 -0.14 -7.47 -8.32
CA GLU A 29 -0.39 -8.72 -9.03
C GLU A 29 -1.64 -9.46 -8.53
N GLN A 30 -1.99 -9.31 -7.24
CA GLN A 30 -3.19 -9.90 -6.64
C GLN A 30 -4.46 -9.11 -6.95
N ALA A 31 -4.36 -7.80 -7.16
CA ALA A 31 -5.50 -6.90 -7.30
C ALA A 31 -6.48 -7.30 -8.44
N PRO A 32 -6.03 -7.71 -9.65
CA PRO A 32 -6.94 -8.11 -10.73
C PRO A 32 -7.76 -9.36 -10.40
N ALA A 33 -7.13 -10.38 -9.81
CA ALA A 33 -7.80 -11.63 -9.45
C ALA A 33 -8.86 -11.39 -8.37
N ARG A 34 -8.53 -10.55 -7.39
CA ARG A 34 -9.43 -10.11 -6.33
C ARG A 34 -10.60 -9.29 -6.87
N LEU A 35 -10.35 -8.35 -7.79
CA LEU A 35 -11.42 -7.56 -8.43
C LEU A 35 -12.41 -8.45 -9.18
N LYS A 36 -11.92 -9.46 -9.89
CA LYS A 36 -12.77 -10.44 -10.59
C LYS A 36 -13.64 -11.25 -9.62
N ALA A 37 -13.09 -11.68 -8.49
CA ALA A 37 -13.84 -12.41 -7.46
C ALA A 37 -14.93 -11.54 -6.82
N GLU A 38 -14.61 -10.29 -6.48
CA GLU A 38 -15.59 -9.34 -5.94
C GLU A 38 -16.69 -9.01 -6.95
N HIS A 39 -16.36 -8.81 -8.22
CA HIS A 39 -17.35 -8.59 -9.27
C HIS A 39 -18.33 -9.77 -9.39
N ALA A 40 -17.83 -11.01 -9.35
CA ALA A 40 -18.69 -12.20 -9.39
C ALA A 40 -19.61 -12.28 -8.16
N ARG A 41 -19.06 -12.03 -6.96
CA ARG A 41 -19.81 -12.02 -5.69
C ARG A 41 -20.92 -10.95 -5.69
N LEU A 42 -20.60 -9.72 -6.10
CA LEU A 42 -21.56 -8.63 -6.20
C LEU A 42 -22.66 -8.92 -7.22
N LYS A 43 -22.31 -9.46 -8.40
CA LYS A 43 -23.29 -9.83 -9.42
C LYS A 43 -24.28 -10.88 -8.90
N GLN A 44 -23.80 -11.88 -8.17
CA GLN A 44 -24.66 -12.89 -7.55
C GLN A 44 -25.58 -12.26 -6.49
N ALA A 45 -25.02 -11.48 -5.57
CA ALA A 45 -25.79 -10.83 -4.52
C ALA A 45 -26.88 -9.90 -5.08
N VAL A 46 -26.58 -9.13 -6.13
CA VAL A 46 -27.56 -8.30 -6.82
C VAL A 46 -28.66 -9.17 -7.42
N ALA A 47 -28.32 -10.23 -8.17
CA ALA A 47 -29.32 -11.11 -8.78
C ALA A 47 -30.27 -11.75 -7.75
N GLU A 48 -29.75 -12.15 -6.60
CA GLU A 48 -30.56 -12.72 -5.50
C GLU A 48 -31.51 -11.68 -4.89
N LEU A 49 -31.03 -10.46 -4.64
CA LEU A 49 -31.82 -9.38 -4.03
C LEU A 49 -32.89 -8.83 -4.98
N THR A 50 -32.63 -8.86 -6.29
CA THR A 50 -33.51 -8.29 -7.31
C THR A 50 -34.49 -9.31 -7.90
N ALA A 51 -34.34 -10.60 -7.57
CA ALA A 51 -35.20 -11.67 -8.06
C ALA A 51 -36.71 -11.47 -7.77
N GLN A 52 -37.06 -10.64 -6.78
CA GLN A 52 -38.45 -10.37 -6.39
C GLN A 52 -38.79 -8.86 -6.33
N ALA A 53 -37.93 -7.98 -6.86
CA ALA A 53 -38.09 -6.53 -6.76
C ALA A 53 -37.85 -5.82 -8.09
N SER A 54 -38.56 -4.72 -8.35
CA SER A 54 -38.21 -3.85 -9.48
C SER A 54 -36.92 -3.08 -9.15
N VAL A 55 -35.96 -3.12 -10.06
CA VAL A 55 -34.66 -2.47 -9.90
C VAL A 55 -34.64 -1.15 -10.66
N ASP A 56 -34.18 -0.10 -10.00
CA ASP A 56 -33.76 1.12 -10.69
C ASP A 56 -32.32 0.92 -11.20
N GLU A 57 -32.18 0.72 -12.51
CA GLU A 57 -30.89 0.47 -13.17
C GLU A 57 -29.90 1.64 -13.03
N GLN A 58 -30.38 2.89 -12.99
CA GLN A 58 -29.51 4.05 -12.79
C GLN A 58 -28.93 4.06 -11.38
N ARG A 59 -29.78 3.79 -10.38
CA ARG A 59 -29.33 3.68 -8.99
C ARG A 59 -28.35 2.52 -8.81
N LEU A 60 -28.62 1.37 -9.43
CA LEU A 60 -27.73 0.21 -9.37
C LEU A 60 -26.35 0.53 -9.98
N ALA A 61 -26.31 1.17 -11.15
CA ALA A 61 -25.05 1.54 -11.80
C ALA A 61 -24.22 2.52 -10.93
N LEU A 62 -24.88 3.48 -10.28
CA LEU A 62 -24.21 4.41 -9.36
C LEU A 62 -23.61 3.68 -8.15
N GLU A 63 -24.36 2.78 -7.53
CA GLU A 63 -23.86 2.00 -6.38
C GLU A 63 -22.68 1.10 -6.78
N ILE A 64 -22.72 0.48 -7.96
CA ILE A 64 -21.59 -0.32 -8.49
C ILE A 64 -20.35 0.57 -8.68
N ALA A 65 -20.50 1.77 -9.24
CA ALA A 65 -19.38 2.70 -9.41
C ALA A 65 -18.78 3.13 -8.06
N LEU A 66 -19.62 3.46 -7.08
CA LEU A 66 -19.18 3.81 -5.72
C LEU A 66 -18.48 2.63 -5.02
N LEU A 67 -18.96 1.40 -5.23
CA LEU A 67 -18.32 0.20 -4.70
C LEU A 67 -16.97 -0.05 -5.37
N ALA A 68 -16.87 0.12 -6.70
CA ALA A 68 -15.63 -0.02 -7.44
C ALA A 68 -14.54 0.93 -6.93
N ASP A 69 -14.89 2.20 -6.70
CA ASP A 69 -13.98 3.20 -6.14
C ASP A 69 -13.51 2.85 -4.71
N ARG A 70 -14.44 2.34 -3.87
CA ARG A 70 -14.10 1.90 -2.49
C ARG A 70 -13.14 0.73 -2.43
N VAL A 71 -13.08 -0.10 -3.48
CA VAL A 71 -12.20 -1.25 -3.53
C VAL A 71 -10.91 -0.98 -4.30
N ASP A 72 -10.84 0.09 -5.10
CA ASP A 72 -9.65 0.39 -5.90
C ASP A 72 -8.49 0.89 -5.02
N ILE A 73 -7.35 0.22 -5.15
CA ILE A 73 -6.09 0.52 -4.43
C ILE A 73 -4.99 1.04 -5.35
N THR A 74 -5.32 1.31 -6.62
CA THR A 74 -4.35 1.72 -7.65
C THR A 74 -3.65 3.03 -7.27
N GLU A 75 -4.40 3.99 -6.75
CA GLU A 75 -3.86 5.28 -6.34
C GLU A 75 -2.87 5.13 -5.17
N GLU A 76 -3.21 4.32 -4.17
CA GLU A 76 -2.37 4.05 -3.01
C GLU A 76 -1.05 3.37 -3.42
N LEU A 77 -1.11 2.42 -4.36
CA LEU A 77 0.10 1.77 -4.91
C LEU A 77 1.02 2.77 -5.63
N VAL A 78 0.45 3.66 -6.45
CA VAL A 78 1.20 4.69 -7.16
C VAL A 78 1.86 5.67 -6.19
N ARG A 79 1.09 6.17 -5.21
CA ARG A 79 1.61 7.08 -4.18
C ARG A 79 2.69 6.42 -3.33
N PHE A 80 2.47 5.18 -2.90
CA PHE A 80 3.45 4.40 -2.15
C PHE A 80 4.79 4.28 -2.90
N ARG A 81 4.75 3.90 -4.18
CA ARG A 81 5.96 3.82 -5.03
C ARG A 81 6.67 5.16 -5.17
N SER A 82 5.91 6.24 -5.32
CA SER A 82 6.48 7.60 -5.35
C SER A 82 7.23 7.94 -4.05
N HIS A 83 6.66 7.59 -2.88
CA HIS A 83 7.32 7.77 -1.59
C HIS A 83 8.57 6.90 -1.43
N VAL A 84 8.54 5.64 -1.88
CA VAL A 84 9.71 4.76 -1.90
C VAL A 84 10.83 5.36 -2.76
N ALA A 85 10.50 5.83 -3.97
CA ALA A 85 11.46 6.47 -4.87
C ALA A 85 12.07 7.74 -4.24
N ALA A 86 11.26 8.57 -3.59
CA ALA A 86 11.73 9.74 -2.87
C ALA A 86 12.66 9.37 -1.69
N ALA A 87 12.37 8.27 -0.98
CA ALA A 87 13.21 7.80 0.12
C ALA A 87 14.57 7.28 -0.39
N ARG A 88 14.59 6.55 -1.51
CA ARG A 88 15.84 6.12 -2.16
C ARG A 88 16.68 7.31 -2.60
N ALA A 89 16.06 8.34 -3.19
CA ALA A 89 16.75 9.55 -3.61
C ALA A 89 17.37 10.29 -2.40
N ALA A 90 16.63 10.38 -1.29
CA ALA A 90 17.12 11.01 -0.06
C ALA A 90 18.33 10.25 0.53
N LEU A 91 18.29 8.92 0.56
CA LEU A 91 19.41 8.08 1.03
C LEU A 91 20.69 8.24 0.20
N GLY A 92 20.56 8.60 -1.08
CA GLY A 92 21.70 8.86 -1.97
C GLY A 92 22.25 10.29 -1.92
N SER A 93 21.68 11.17 -1.09
CA SER A 93 22.11 12.58 -1.00
C SER A 93 23.18 12.80 0.07
N ASP A 94 24.01 13.84 -0.10
CA ASP A 94 25.04 14.23 0.88
C ASP A 94 24.50 15.06 2.07
N GLN A 95 23.18 15.09 2.26
CA GLN A 95 22.51 15.90 3.29
C GLN A 95 22.01 15.04 4.46
N THR A 96 21.77 15.69 5.61
CA THR A 96 21.08 15.05 6.74
C THR A 96 19.61 14.83 6.38
N VAL A 97 19.21 13.57 6.17
CA VAL A 97 17.88 13.22 5.65
C VAL A 97 16.94 12.55 6.65
N GLY A 98 17.36 12.33 7.91
CA GLY A 98 16.57 11.59 8.91
C GLY A 98 15.11 12.06 9.04
N LYS A 99 14.88 13.36 9.22
CA LYS A 99 13.53 13.94 9.30
C LYS A 99 12.71 13.75 8.02
N GLN A 100 13.34 13.87 6.85
CA GLN A 100 12.68 13.66 5.55
C GLN A 100 12.29 12.18 5.38
N LEU A 101 13.19 11.26 5.72
CA LEU A 101 12.93 9.82 5.69
C LEU A 101 11.84 9.41 6.68
N GLY A 102 11.81 10.02 7.87
CA GLY A 102 10.74 9.83 8.85
C GLY A 102 9.37 10.27 8.33
N PHE A 103 9.30 11.43 7.66
CA PHE A 103 8.08 11.88 6.98
C PHE A 103 7.65 10.92 5.88
N LEU A 104 8.57 10.48 5.02
CA LEU A 104 8.26 9.54 3.94
C LEU A 104 7.79 8.18 4.49
N ALA A 105 8.36 7.69 5.59
CA ALA A 105 7.90 6.49 6.27
C ALA A 105 6.46 6.62 6.78
N GLN A 106 6.07 7.79 7.29
CA GLN A 106 4.69 8.06 7.70
C GLN A 106 3.72 8.08 6.52
N GLU A 107 4.09 8.71 5.41
CA GLU A 107 3.25 8.73 4.21
C GLU A 107 3.12 7.33 3.60
N MET A 108 4.23 6.56 3.51
CA MET A 108 4.18 5.15 3.11
C MET A 108 3.24 4.32 4.00
N LEU A 109 3.30 4.53 5.31
CA LEU A 109 2.41 3.84 6.25
C LEU A 109 0.93 4.24 6.04
N ARG A 110 0.65 5.49 5.70
CA ARG A 110 -0.70 5.94 5.35
C ARG A 110 -1.23 5.16 4.14
N GLU A 111 -0.45 5.08 3.07
CA GLU A 111 -0.87 4.34 1.87
C GLU A 111 -1.05 2.85 2.16
N VAL A 112 -0.15 2.22 2.94
CA VAL A 112 -0.27 0.81 3.36
C VAL A 112 -1.52 0.54 4.17
N ASN A 113 -1.91 1.47 5.05
CA ASN A 113 -3.17 1.37 5.79
C ASN A 113 -4.40 1.43 4.88
N THR A 114 -4.40 2.34 3.92
CA THR A 114 -5.51 2.50 2.97
C THR A 114 -5.60 1.30 2.02
N MET A 115 -4.48 0.75 1.54
CA MET A 115 -4.46 -0.51 0.80
C MET A 115 -5.12 -1.62 1.62
N GLY A 116 -4.75 -1.77 2.90
CA GLY A 116 -5.31 -2.78 3.79
C GLY A 116 -6.82 -2.64 4.02
N SER A 117 -7.32 -1.42 4.19
CA SER A 117 -8.75 -1.18 4.44
C SER A 117 -9.61 -1.34 3.19
N LYS A 118 -9.09 -0.97 2.01
CA LYS A 118 -9.80 -1.08 0.73
C LYS A 118 -9.72 -2.49 0.11
N ALA A 119 -8.65 -3.24 0.36
CA ALA A 119 -8.39 -4.51 -0.33
C ALA A 119 -9.37 -5.64 0.03
N ASN A 120 -9.88 -5.69 1.27
CA ASN A 120 -10.84 -6.72 1.72
C ASN A 120 -10.49 -8.16 1.24
N ASP A 121 -9.20 -8.51 1.20
CA ASP A 121 -8.69 -9.80 0.74
C ASP A 121 -7.58 -10.24 1.70
N ALA A 122 -7.71 -11.47 2.22
CA ALA A 122 -6.84 -11.99 3.26
C ALA A 122 -5.35 -12.06 2.83
N ARG A 123 -5.06 -12.29 1.54
CA ARG A 123 -3.68 -12.34 1.03
C ARG A 123 -3.08 -10.95 1.01
N ILE A 124 -3.83 -9.96 0.53
CA ILE A 124 -3.39 -8.56 0.56
C ILE A 124 -3.22 -8.10 2.02
N THR A 125 -4.13 -8.47 2.92
CA THR A 125 -4.01 -8.17 4.36
C THR A 125 -2.73 -8.74 4.95
N GLN A 126 -2.35 -9.98 4.60
CA GLN A 126 -1.10 -10.58 5.08
C GLN A 126 0.13 -9.79 4.60
N THR A 127 0.16 -9.40 3.32
CA THR A 127 1.24 -8.58 2.77
C THR A 127 1.29 -7.21 3.44
N VAL A 128 0.15 -6.57 3.67
CA VAL A 128 0.05 -5.28 4.38
C VAL A 128 0.60 -5.37 5.80
N ILE A 129 0.33 -6.45 6.54
CA ILE A 129 0.88 -6.66 7.88
C ILE A 129 2.41 -6.76 7.85
N ALA A 130 2.97 -7.47 6.86
CA ALA A 130 4.42 -7.55 6.68
C ALA A 130 5.03 -6.18 6.37
N MET A 131 4.42 -5.42 5.44
CA MET A 131 4.85 -4.06 5.09
C MET A 131 4.85 -3.12 6.30
N LYS A 132 3.84 -3.20 7.17
CA LYS A 132 3.79 -2.42 8.41
C LYS A 132 4.97 -2.74 9.33
N GLY A 133 5.30 -4.03 9.47
CA GLY A 133 6.45 -4.46 10.26
C GLY A 133 7.78 -3.95 9.69
N ASP A 134 7.94 -3.92 8.37
CA ASP A 134 9.15 -3.39 7.74
C ASP A 134 9.25 -1.87 7.84
N LEU A 135 8.13 -1.15 7.74
CA LEU A 135 8.08 0.30 7.97
C LEU A 135 8.39 0.68 9.42
N GLU A 136 7.94 -0.11 10.40
CA GLU A 136 8.27 0.13 11.81
C GLU A 136 9.79 -0.02 12.03
N LYS A 137 10.38 -1.11 11.56
CA LYS A 137 11.83 -1.32 11.64
C LYS A 137 12.63 -0.25 10.89
N PHE A 138 12.11 0.22 9.76
CA PHE A 138 12.70 1.33 9.01
C PHE A 138 12.73 2.60 9.88
N ARG A 139 11.65 2.90 10.59
CA ARG A 139 11.59 4.05 11.51
C ARG A 139 12.49 3.90 12.72
N GLU A 140 12.49 2.75 13.38
CA GLU A 140 13.37 2.46 14.52
C GLU A 140 14.85 2.69 14.16
N GLN A 141 15.24 2.33 12.93
CA GLN A 141 16.60 2.55 12.42
C GLN A 141 16.94 4.02 12.19
N LEU A 142 15.97 4.84 11.82
CA LEU A 142 16.16 6.28 11.71
C LEU A 142 16.29 6.94 13.08
N GLU A 143 15.53 6.49 14.07
CA GLU A 143 15.55 7.04 15.44
C GLU A 143 16.86 6.69 16.16
N ASN A 144 17.46 5.53 15.89
CA ASN A 144 18.75 5.12 16.46
C ASN A 144 19.95 5.97 15.98
N LEU A 145 19.76 6.89 15.04
CA LEU A 145 20.78 7.82 14.53
C LEU A 145 20.73 9.22 15.15
N GLU A 146 19.59 9.61 15.71
CA GLU A 146 19.38 10.92 16.35
C GLU A 146 20.07 10.96 17.72
#